data_AF-W2TX01-F1
#
_entry.id   AF-W2TX01-F1
#
_cell.length_a   1.000
_cell.length_b   1.000
_cell.length_c   1.000
_cell.angle_alpha   90.00
_cell.angle_beta   90.00
_cell.angle_gamma   90.00
#
_symmetry.space_group_name_H-M   'P 1'
#
loop_
_entity.id
_entity.type
_entity.pdbx_description
1 polymer ?
#
loop_
_entity_poly.entity_id
_entity_poly.type
_entity_poly.pdbx_seq_one_letter_code
_entity_poly.pdbx_strand_id
1 'polypeptide(L)'
;MQSEECDIEASDPSCSRLIIEQIQNGTYETEPFNKSKLISPFVRYRETFQVAPKYGLSSCQIEKVMTTVSGAIFCYITNTSEFEANNRKISTEEYSTRFCQNENFYENFTEVQNLLGASKTEYVIVRNPISRFLSGFVNKCISLSICCVD
;
A
#
# COMPACT_ATOMS: atom_id res chain seq x y z
N MET A 1 -38.04 2.62 16.17
CA MET A 1 -36.88 1.80 15.79
C MET A 1 -35.89 2.76 15.17
N GLN A 2 -34.96 3.26 15.98
CA GLN A 2 -34.05 4.35 15.61
C GLN A 2 -32.96 3.77 14.70
N SER A 3 -32.81 4.36 13.51
CA SER A 3 -31.62 4.23 12.69
C SER A 3 -30.48 4.93 13.44
N GLU A 4 -29.52 4.16 13.94
CA GLU A 4 -28.26 4.73 14.43
C GLU A 4 -27.51 5.30 13.23
N GLU A 5 -27.45 6.62 13.19
CA GLU A 5 -26.68 7.37 12.20
C GLU A 5 -25.21 7.25 12.59
N CYS A 6 -24.39 6.79 11.64
CA CYS A 6 -22.95 6.62 11.83
C CYS A 6 -22.30 8.02 11.89
N ASP A 7 -22.11 8.55 13.10
CA ASP A 7 -21.36 9.80 13.29
C ASP A 7 -19.88 9.58 12.98
N ILE A 8 -19.40 10.20 11.90
CA ILE A 8 -18.05 10.08 11.33
C ILE A 8 -16.95 10.58 12.29
N GLU A 9 -17.31 11.28 13.37
CA GLU A 9 -16.36 11.90 14.30
C GLU A 9 -15.75 10.92 15.33
N ALA A 10 -16.36 9.75 15.54
CA ALA A 10 -15.79 8.72 16.40
C ALA A 10 -15.38 7.53 15.55
N SER A 11 -14.12 7.11 15.66
CA SER A 11 -13.63 5.85 15.09
C SER A 11 -14.23 4.66 15.86
N ASP A 12 -15.54 4.46 15.77
CA ASP A 12 -16.23 3.28 16.26
C ASP A 12 -15.95 2.10 15.29
N PRO A 13 -15.25 1.04 15.76
CA PRO A 13 -15.01 -0.15 14.96
C PRO A 13 -16.30 -0.77 14.41
N SER A 14 -17.42 -0.64 15.13
CA SER A 14 -18.74 -1.14 14.73
C SER A 14 -19.24 -0.46 13.44
N CYS A 15 -19.14 0.87 13.38
CA CYS A 15 -19.58 1.63 12.20
C CYS A 15 -18.73 1.31 10.96
N SER A 16 -17.41 1.20 11.11
CA SER A 16 -16.53 0.85 9.99
C SER A 16 -16.84 -0.52 9.40
N ARG A 17 -17.25 -1.48 10.24
CA ARG A 17 -17.66 -2.82 9.81
C ARG A 17 -18.97 -2.81 9.04
N LEU A 18 -19.97 -2.09 9.54
CA LEU A 18 -21.27 -1.94 8.88
C LEU A 18 -21.13 -1.31 7.48
N ILE A 19 -20.30 -0.27 7.35
CA ILE A 19 -20.02 0.36 6.04
C ILE A 19 -19.37 -0.64 5.09
N ILE A 20 -18.37 -1.41 5.55
CA ILE A 20 -17.71 -2.43 4.73
C ILE A 20 -18.72 -3.48 4.25
N GLU A 21 -19.60 -3.96 5.13
CA GLU A 21 -20.64 -4.94 4.80
C GLU A 21 -21.63 -4.36 3.76
N GLN A 22 -22.04 -3.10 3.90
CA GLN A 22 -22.88 -2.43 2.90
C GLN A 22 -22.20 -2.31 1.54
N ILE A 23 -20.91 -2.00 1.51
CA ILE A 23 -20.14 -1.92 0.26
C ILE A 23 -20.05 -3.30 -0.39
N GLN A 24 -19.76 -4.35 0.38
CA GLN A 24 -19.67 -5.74 -0.10
C GLN A 24 -21.00 -6.26 -0.65
N ASN A 25 -22.10 -5.98 0.05
CA ASN A 25 -23.46 -6.38 -0.34
C ASN A 25 -24.07 -5.45 -1.40
N GLY A 26 -23.38 -4.37 -1.74
CA GLY A 26 -23.80 -3.40 -2.73
C GLY A 26 -24.98 -2.53 -2.31
N THR A 27 -25.27 -2.43 -1.02
CA THR A 27 -26.34 -1.60 -0.45
C THR A 27 -25.86 -0.22 -0.02
N TYR A 28 -24.54 0.04 -0.04
CA TYR A 28 -23.99 1.36 0.24
C TYR A 28 -24.46 2.39 -0.80
N GLU A 29 -25.06 3.49 -0.32
CA GLU A 29 -25.56 4.58 -1.16
C GLU A 29 -24.40 5.39 -1.73
N THR A 30 -24.37 5.54 -3.06
CA THR A 30 -23.28 6.26 -3.76
C THR A 30 -23.75 7.53 -4.45
N GLU A 31 -25.01 7.93 -4.28
CA GLU A 31 -25.53 9.16 -4.88
C GLU A 31 -24.68 10.38 -4.47
N PRO A 32 -24.42 11.33 -5.39
CA PRO A 32 -24.96 11.45 -6.75
C PRO A 32 -24.17 10.66 -7.82
N PHE A 33 -23.23 9.80 -7.41
CA PHE A 33 -22.34 9.08 -8.31
C PHE A 33 -22.96 7.77 -8.80
N ASN A 34 -22.98 7.61 -10.13
CA ASN A 34 -23.40 6.35 -10.75
C ASN A 34 -22.42 5.22 -10.40
N LYS A 35 -22.91 4.24 -9.63
CA LYS A 35 -22.15 3.09 -9.15
C LYS A 35 -21.40 2.32 -10.24
N SER A 36 -21.95 2.22 -11.46
CA SER A 36 -21.30 1.53 -12.58
C SER A 36 -20.03 2.23 -13.09
N LYS A 37 -19.87 3.53 -12.79
CA LYS A 37 -18.69 4.33 -13.14
C LYS A 37 -17.66 4.39 -12.02
N LEU A 38 -17.96 3.80 -10.86
CA LEU A 38 -17.03 3.75 -9.73
C LEU A 38 -16.07 2.58 -9.89
N ILE A 39 -14.85 2.75 -9.37
CA ILE A 39 -13.90 1.64 -9.22
C ILE A 39 -14.54 0.63 -8.27
N SER A 40 -14.59 -0.64 -8.68
CA SER A 40 -15.13 -1.72 -7.84
C SER A 40 -14.41 -1.76 -6.50
N PRO A 41 -15.14 -1.88 -5.38
CA PRO A 41 -14.52 -2.00 -4.07
C PRO A 41 -13.78 -3.34 -3.93
N PHE A 42 -12.81 -3.38 -3.01
CA PHE A 42 -12.07 -4.59 -2.64
C PHE A 42 -11.40 -5.35 -3.81
N VAL A 43 -11.06 -4.65 -4.90
CA VAL A 43 -10.29 -5.25 -5.99
C VAL A 43 -8.91 -5.69 -5.51
N ARG A 44 -8.55 -6.94 -5.82
CA ARG A 44 -7.20 -7.44 -5.61
C ARG A 44 -6.29 -6.81 -6.66
N TYR A 45 -5.66 -5.70 -6.31
CA TYR A 45 -4.87 -4.91 -7.24
C TYR A 45 -3.52 -5.56 -7.55
N ARG A 46 -2.63 -5.61 -6.56
CA ARG A 46 -1.31 -6.24 -6.66
C ARG A 46 -0.81 -6.56 -5.25
N GLU A 47 -0.13 -7.68 -5.13
CA GLU A 47 0.62 -8.05 -3.93
C GLU A 47 2.10 -7.85 -4.23
N THR A 48 2.79 -7.15 -3.34
CA THR A 48 4.22 -6.90 -3.48
C THR A 48 4.82 -6.89 -2.09
N PHE A 49 5.89 -7.65 -1.91
CA PHE A 49 6.55 -7.86 -0.63
C PHE A 49 8.01 -7.47 -0.76
N GLN A 50 8.49 -6.65 0.16
CA GLN A 50 9.92 -6.37 0.33
C GLN A 50 10.48 -7.37 1.32
N VAL A 51 11.61 -7.98 1.00
CA VAL A 51 12.14 -9.09 1.80
C VAL A 51 13.62 -8.91 2.07
N ALA A 52 14.05 -9.06 3.32
CA ALA A 52 15.46 -9.07 3.69
C ALA A 52 15.76 -10.39 4.41
N PRO A 53 16.14 -11.45 3.68
CA PRO A 53 16.30 -12.80 4.24
C PRO A 53 17.30 -12.87 5.38
N LYS A 54 18.42 -12.13 5.26
CA LYS A 54 19.46 -12.02 6.31
C LYS A 54 18.91 -11.56 7.66
N TYR A 55 17.83 -10.79 7.67
CA TYR A 55 17.20 -10.25 8.87
C TYR A 55 15.88 -10.95 9.23
N GLY A 56 15.48 -11.99 8.46
CA GLY A 56 14.18 -12.64 8.65
C GLY A 56 13.01 -11.67 8.52
N LEU A 57 13.11 -10.67 7.63
CA LEU A 57 12.17 -9.55 7.58
C LEU A 57 11.38 -9.55 6.27
N SER A 58 10.06 -9.39 6.33
CA SER A 58 9.22 -9.07 5.17
C SER A 58 8.32 -7.87 5.46
N SER A 59 8.04 -7.08 4.42
CA SER A 59 7.03 -6.03 4.48
C SER A 59 6.09 -6.10 3.29
N CYS A 60 4.78 -6.10 3.55
CA CYS A 60 3.78 -5.93 2.49
C CYS A 60 3.78 -4.47 2.03
N GLN A 61 4.00 -4.26 0.75
CA GLN A 61 4.12 -2.93 0.15
C GLN A 61 2.75 -2.46 -0.35
N ILE A 62 2.13 -1.55 0.42
CA ILE A 62 0.93 -0.84 -0.01
C ILE A 62 1.35 0.46 -0.70
N GLU A 63 0.88 0.70 -1.91
CA GLU A 63 1.24 1.93 -2.63
C GLU A 63 0.91 3.22 -1.85
N LYS A 64 1.81 4.20 -1.96
CA LYS A 64 1.72 5.55 -1.38
C LYS A 64 1.73 5.64 0.15
N VAL A 65 2.28 4.62 0.83
CA VAL A 65 2.52 4.62 2.29
C VAL A 65 4.02 4.79 2.63
N MET A 66 4.71 5.69 1.94
CA MET A 66 6.18 5.84 2.05
C MET A 66 6.98 4.72 1.38
N THR A 67 6.43 4.14 0.30
CA THR A 67 7.00 2.98 -0.40
C THR A 67 8.41 3.20 -0.95
N THR A 68 8.75 4.41 -1.40
CA THR A 68 10.10 4.75 -1.87
C THR A 68 11.13 4.66 -0.74
N VAL A 69 10.83 5.24 0.43
CA VAL A 69 11.71 5.19 1.61
C VAL A 69 11.84 3.76 2.11
N SER A 70 10.74 3.00 2.15
CA SER A 70 10.79 1.57 2.51
C SER A 70 11.70 0.79 1.56
N GLY A 71 11.58 1.01 0.24
CA GLY A 71 12.50 0.41 -0.75
C GLY A 71 13.95 0.78 -0.53
N ALA A 72 14.23 2.05 -0.21
CA ALA A 72 15.57 2.51 0.12
C ALA A 72 16.13 1.84 1.39
N ILE A 73 15.32 1.64 2.42
CA ILE A 73 15.70 0.93 3.65
C ILE A 73 16.07 -0.52 3.34
N PHE A 74 15.20 -1.25 2.63
CA PHE A 74 15.46 -2.65 2.25
C PHE A 74 16.70 -2.79 1.37
N CYS A 75 16.87 -1.86 0.42
CA CYS A 75 18.07 -1.76 -0.42
C CYS A 75 19.34 -1.56 0.43
N TYR A 76 19.31 -0.61 1.38
CA TYR A 76 20.45 -0.31 2.25
C TYR A 76 20.80 -1.48 3.16
N ILE A 77 19.83 -2.15 3.81
CA ILE A 77 20.14 -3.25 4.73
C ILE A 77 20.61 -4.52 4.01
N THR A 78 20.18 -4.73 2.76
CA THR A 78 20.63 -5.88 1.96
C THR A 78 21.98 -5.61 1.29
N ASN A 79 22.19 -4.42 0.73
CA ASN A 79 23.36 -4.05 -0.07
C ASN A 79 24.13 -2.85 0.52
N THR A 80 24.37 -2.85 1.84
CA THR A 80 24.92 -1.69 2.58
C THR A 80 26.19 -1.12 1.96
N SER A 81 27.19 -1.97 1.71
CA SER A 81 28.48 -1.53 1.18
C SER A 81 28.37 -0.86 -0.19
N GLU A 82 27.51 -1.38 -1.06
CA GLU A 82 27.33 -0.83 -2.41
C GLU A 82 26.50 0.45 -2.39
N PHE A 83 25.48 0.51 -1.53
CA PHE A 83 24.65 1.69 -1.33
C PHE A 83 25.51 2.88 -0.84
N GLU A 84 26.39 2.63 0.15
CA GLU A 84 27.31 3.63 0.67
C GLU A 84 28.40 4.02 -0.33
N ALA A 85 29.00 3.05 -1.03
CA ALA A 85 30.04 3.31 -2.04
C ALA A 85 29.52 4.19 -3.19
N ASN A 86 28.24 4.11 -3.52
CA ASN A 86 27.59 4.95 -4.52
C ASN A 86 27.03 6.27 -3.95
N ASN A 87 27.40 6.64 -2.71
CA ASN A 87 26.96 7.86 -2.02
C ASN A 87 25.43 8.02 -1.96
N ARG A 88 24.69 6.90 -1.94
CA ARG A 88 23.24 6.91 -1.86
C ARG A 88 22.80 7.24 -0.44
N LYS A 89 21.63 7.88 -0.31
CA LYS A 89 21.00 8.17 0.99
C LYS A 89 19.53 7.80 0.92
N ILE A 90 19.04 7.15 1.97
CA ILE A 90 17.63 6.76 2.09
C ILE A 90 16.70 7.97 1.87
N SER A 91 17.07 9.15 2.40
CA SER A 91 16.27 10.38 2.32
C SER A 91 16.25 11.04 0.94
N THR A 92 17.14 10.66 0.02
CA THR A 92 17.23 11.23 -1.33
C THR A 92 16.92 10.22 -2.42
N GLU A 93 16.48 9.01 -2.07
CA GLU A 93 16.01 8.04 -3.05
C GLU A 93 14.70 8.51 -3.69
N GLU A 94 14.65 8.44 -5.02
CA GLU A 94 13.44 8.68 -5.80
C GLU A 94 13.00 7.41 -6.51
N TYR A 95 11.70 7.25 -6.71
CA TYR A 95 11.16 6.03 -7.32
C TYR A 95 11.75 5.74 -8.71
N SER A 96 11.96 6.76 -9.54
CA SER A 96 12.47 6.66 -10.92
C SER A 96 13.96 6.37 -11.01
N THR A 97 14.74 6.75 -10.00
CA THR A 97 16.21 6.65 -10.01
C THR A 97 16.74 5.79 -8.87
N ARG A 98 15.87 4.98 -8.25
CA ARG A 98 16.20 4.16 -7.08
C ARG A 98 17.34 3.20 -7.34
N PHE A 99 18.22 3.01 -6.37
CA PHE A 99 19.46 2.25 -6.57
C PHE A 99 19.19 0.76 -6.85
N CYS A 100 18.60 0.04 -5.91
CA CYS A 100 18.38 -1.40 -6.03
C CYS A 100 17.15 -1.79 -6.89
N GLN A 101 16.50 -0.85 -7.59
CA GLN A 101 15.36 -1.12 -8.49
C GLN A 101 14.31 -2.09 -7.90
N ASN A 102 14.18 -3.30 -8.46
CA ASN A 102 13.24 -4.34 -8.03
C ASN A 102 13.93 -5.50 -7.30
N GLU A 103 15.17 -5.33 -6.84
CA GLU A 103 15.79 -6.32 -5.97
C GLU A 103 15.00 -6.46 -4.67
N ASN A 104 14.94 -7.69 -4.15
CA ASN A 104 14.25 -8.02 -2.90
C ASN A 104 12.73 -7.82 -2.93
N PHE A 105 12.13 -7.67 -4.12
CA PHE A 105 10.69 -7.64 -4.30
C PHE A 105 10.16 -8.99 -4.74
N TYR A 106 9.08 -9.41 -4.09
CA TYR A 106 8.35 -10.65 -4.38
C TYR A 106 6.88 -10.34 -4.61
N GLU A 107 6.24 -11.03 -5.55
CA GLU A 107 4.81 -10.86 -5.84
C GLU A 107 3.97 -12.03 -5.34
N ASN A 108 4.62 -13.04 -4.75
CA ASN A 108 3.98 -14.25 -4.26
C ASN A 108 4.23 -14.42 -2.77
N PHE A 109 3.17 -14.36 -1.96
CA PHE A 109 3.27 -14.50 -0.52
C PHE A 109 3.82 -15.86 -0.09
N THR A 110 3.42 -16.95 -0.75
CA THR A 110 3.91 -18.31 -0.45
C THR A 110 5.41 -18.43 -0.69
N GLU A 111 5.93 -17.78 -1.73
CA GLU A 111 7.38 -17.72 -1.99
C GLU A 111 8.13 -17.03 -0.84
N VAL A 112 7.60 -15.91 -0.34
CA VAL A 112 8.15 -15.21 0.83
C VAL A 112 8.13 -16.10 2.07
N GLN A 113 7.04 -16.83 2.31
CA GLN A 113 6.94 -17.77 3.43
C GLN A 113 8.01 -18.86 3.35
N ASN A 114 8.23 -19.43 2.16
CA ASN A 114 9.23 -20.47 1.94
C ASN A 114 10.65 -19.94 2.11
N LEU A 115 10.92 -18.72 1.64
CA LEU A 115 12.23 -18.08 1.71
C LEU A 115 12.66 -17.74 3.14
N LEU A 116 11.72 -17.22 3.95
CA LEU A 116 12.02 -16.75 5.31
C LEU A 116 11.81 -17.84 6.38
N GLY A 117 11.00 -18.86 6.09
CA GLY A 117 10.66 -19.91 7.05
C GLY A 117 9.75 -19.42 8.18
N ALA A 118 9.78 -20.15 9.31
CA ALA A 118 8.85 -19.92 10.42
C ALA A 118 9.24 -18.73 11.32
N SER A 119 10.54 -18.51 11.54
CA SER A 119 11.04 -17.45 12.42
C SER A 119 11.33 -16.19 11.62
N LYS A 120 10.30 -15.34 11.47
CA LYS A 120 10.37 -14.10 10.70
C LYS A 120 9.52 -12.99 11.33
N THR A 121 9.86 -11.75 11.01
CA THR A 121 9.07 -10.57 11.32
C THR A 121 8.40 -10.08 10.04
N GLU A 122 7.08 -9.98 10.08
CA GLU A 122 6.28 -9.47 8.97
C GLU A 122 5.53 -8.22 9.43
N TYR A 123 5.57 -7.17 8.64
CA TYR A 123 4.92 -5.92 8.99
C TYR A 123 4.38 -5.19 7.77
N VAL A 124 3.51 -4.21 8.02
CA VAL A 124 3.01 -3.32 6.99
C VAL A 124 3.08 -1.89 7.49
N ILE A 125 3.53 -0.99 6.62
CA ILE A 125 3.47 0.43 6.89
C ILE A 125 2.11 0.93 6.41
N VAL A 126 1.37 1.57 7.31
CA VAL A 126 0.11 2.22 7.00
C VAL A 126 0.28 3.73 7.08
N ARG A 127 -0.52 4.46 6.31
CA ARG A 127 -0.59 5.92 6.32
C ARG A 127 -2.06 6.32 6.49
N ASN A 128 -2.31 7.51 7.02
CA ASN A 128 -3.65 8.09 7.03
C ASN A 128 -4.34 7.90 5.66
N PRO A 129 -5.54 7.29 5.61
CA PRO A 129 -6.19 6.90 4.35
C PRO A 129 -6.41 8.05 3.38
N ILE A 130 -6.80 9.24 3.87
CA ILE A 130 -7.05 10.44 3.06
C ILE A 130 -5.74 10.90 2.42
N SER A 131 -4.68 11.00 3.21
CA SER A 131 -3.35 11.41 2.71
C SER A 131 -2.79 10.43 1.67
N ARG A 132 -3.01 9.12 1.86
CA ARG A 132 -2.64 8.08 0.89
C ARG A 132 -3.45 8.23 -0.39
N PHE A 133 -4.78 8.38 -0.28
CA PHE A 133 -5.68 8.55 -1.42
C PHE A 133 -5.28 9.75 -2.27
N LEU A 134 -5.09 10.93 -1.66
CA LEU A 134 -4.69 12.14 -2.38
C LEU A 134 -3.35 11.95 -3.11
N SER A 135 -2.36 11.35 -2.45
CA SER A 135 -1.07 11.05 -3.09
C SER A 135 -1.19 10.08 -4.26
N GLY A 136 -2.06 9.08 -4.15
CA GLY A 136 -2.37 8.14 -5.23
C GLY A 136 -3.09 8.81 -6.39
N PHE A 137 -4.16 9.53 -6.10
CA PHE A 137 -4.99 10.23 -7.08
C PHE A 137 -4.17 11.25 -7.87
N VAL A 138 -3.41 12.13 -7.21
CA VAL A 138 -2.54 13.09 -7.90
C VAL A 138 -1.55 12.36 -8.80
N ASN A 139 -0.89 11.31 -8.29
CA ASN A 139 0.10 10.59 -9.09
C ASN A 139 -0.49 9.86 -10.29
N LYS A 140 -1.59 9.12 -10.11
CA LYS A 140 -2.15 8.25 -11.16
C LYS A 140 -3.10 9.00 -12.07
N CYS A 141 -3.96 9.84 -11.53
CA CYS A 141 -5.05 10.46 -12.27
C CYS A 141 -4.66 11.81 -12.86
N ILE A 142 -3.88 12.63 -12.13
CA ILE A 142 -3.51 13.96 -12.60
C ILE A 142 -2.18 13.91 -13.36
N SER A 143 -1.11 13.43 -12.74
CA SER A 143 0.24 13.45 -13.34
C SER A 143 0.42 12.47 -14.49
N LEU A 144 -0.24 11.30 -14.41
CA LEU A 144 -0.12 10.25 -15.43
C LEU A 144 -1.36 10.11 -16.31
N SER A 145 -2.43 10.86 -16.03
CA SER A 145 -3.70 10.81 -16.78
C SER A 145 -4.31 9.41 -16.95
N ILE A 146 -4.04 8.48 -16.03
CA ILE A 146 -4.49 7.07 -16.12
C ILE A 146 -5.98 6.91 -15.77
N CYS A 147 -6.52 7.80 -14.94
CA CYS A 147 -7.89 7.66 -14.42
C CYS A 147 -8.96 8.38 -15.27
N CYS A 148 -8.58 8.97 -16.40
CA CYS A 148 -9.53 9.52 -17.34
C CYS A 148 -10.19 8.34 -18.06
N VAL A 149 -11.46 8.12 -17.76
CA VAL A 149 -12.35 7.26 -18.55
C VAL A 149 -13.08 8.19 -19.50
N ASP A 150 -12.89 8.01 -20.80
CA ASP A 150 -13.70 8.66 -21.84
C ASP A 150 -15.19 8.29 -21.70
#